data_AF-A0A2V8E955-F1
#
_entry.id   AF-A0A2V8E955-F1
#
_cell.length_a   1.000
_cell.length_b   1.000
_cell.length_c   1.000
_cell.angle_alpha   90.00
_cell.angle_beta   90.00
_cell.angle_gamma   90.00
#
_symmetry.space_group_name_H-M   'P 1'
#
loop_
_entity.id
_entity.type
_entity.pdbx_description
1 polymer ?
#
loop_
_entity_poly.entity_id
_entity_poly.type
_entity_poly.pdbx_seq_one_letter_code
_entity_poly.pdbx_strand_id
1 'polypeptide(L)'
;MLGRLISAFFDTHRGYRIARIVNEVFGEMAVSIVVKSGSYEIVRIFDLSTPGGTLRSLVGTLTREQAATSKNPLLVMFSYSPPRLRFTRAEQQLLSEALVGATDDTLSARLGIPLTAVKSRWARIQDRASGALPELFRHVPEAPHGGRGVQTRHLILQYVREHPSELTPYGRPRSRAPHHRATQPTAQRLS
;
A
#
# COMPACT_ATOMS: atom_id res chain seq x y z
N MET A 1 2.52 -24.23 -4.01
CA MET A 1 3.33 -23.09 -4.47
C MET A 1 2.47 -21.84 -4.73
N LEU A 2 1.34 -21.97 -5.44
CA LEU A 2 0.44 -20.86 -5.78
C LEU A 2 -0.05 -20.01 -4.59
N GLY A 3 -0.39 -20.64 -3.45
CA GLY A 3 -0.83 -19.92 -2.25
C GLY A 3 0.21 -18.94 -1.69
N ARG A 4 1.51 -19.25 -1.77
CA ARG A 4 2.58 -18.36 -1.29
C ARG A 4 2.74 -17.12 -2.17
N LEU A 5 2.57 -17.27 -3.49
CA LEU A 5 2.64 -16.14 -4.42
C LEU A 5 1.47 -15.18 -4.22
N ILE A 6 0.27 -15.73 -4.00
CA ILE A 6 -0.93 -14.95 -3.72
C ILE A 6 -0.76 -14.18 -2.40
N SER A 7 -0.31 -14.83 -1.32
CA SER A 7 -0.03 -14.15 -0.04
C SER A 7 1.01 -13.04 -0.20
N ALA A 8 2.13 -13.29 -0.89
CA ALA A 8 3.15 -12.27 -1.12
C ALA A 8 2.61 -11.07 -1.91
N PHE A 9 1.74 -11.31 -2.90
CA PHE A 9 1.07 -10.24 -3.63
C PHE A 9 0.17 -9.40 -2.72
N PHE A 10 -0.66 -10.04 -1.88
CA PHE A 10 -1.48 -9.33 -0.90
C PHE A 10 -0.62 -8.52 0.08
N ASP A 11 0.44 -9.12 0.62
CA ASP A 11 1.34 -8.48 1.58
C ASP A 11 2.05 -7.27 0.99
N THR A 12 2.49 -7.37 -0.27
CA THR A 12 3.18 -6.27 -0.97
C THR A 12 2.30 -5.03 -1.14
N HIS A 13 1.01 -5.21 -1.35
CA HIS A 13 0.07 -4.12 -1.60
C HIS A 13 -0.73 -3.70 -0.36
N ARG A 14 -0.54 -4.41 0.76
CA ARG A 14 -1.30 -4.16 2.00
C ARG A 14 -1.04 -2.73 2.49
N GLY A 15 -2.10 -2.03 2.88
CA GLY A 15 -2.03 -0.67 3.40
C GLY A 15 -2.02 0.43 2.33
N TYR A 16 -1.84 0.10 1.05
CA TYR A 16 -1.98 1.08 -0.02
C TYR A 16 -3.45 1.46 -0.22
N ARG A 17 -3.70 2.73 -0.55
CA ARG A 17 -5.02 3.17 -0.99
C ARG A 17 -5.21 2.84 -2.47
N ILE A 18 -5.44 1.57 -2.77
CA ILE A 18 -5.63 1.09 -4.16
C ILE A 18 -6.93 1.69 -4.71
N ALA A 19 -6.81 2.41 -5.83
CA ALA A 19 -7.97 2.99 -6.51
C ALA A 19 -8.55 2.06 -7.58
N ARG A 20 -7.69 1.29 -8.26
CA ARG A 20 -8.04 0.42 -9.38
C ARG A 20 -6.95 -0.62 -9.59
N ILE A 21 -7.35 -1.83 -9.98
CA ILE A 21 -6.46 -2.85 -10.54
C ILE A 21 -6.65 -2.87 -12.05
N VAL A 22 -5.56 -2.87 -12.80
CA VAL A 22 -5.53 -3.07 -14.26
C VAL A 22 -4.94 -4.45 -14.50
N ASN A 23 -5.61 -5.25 -15.32
CA ASN A 23 -5.17 -6.59 -15.69
C ASN A 23 -5.06 -6.71 -17.20
N GLU A 24 -3.89 -7.13 -17.67
CA GLU A 24 -3.63 -7.43 -19.07
C GLU A 24 -3.55 -8.94 -19.22
N VAL A 25 -4.32 -9.48 -20.16
CA VAL A 25 -4.45 -10.93 -20.35
C VAL A 25 -4.19 -11.25 -21.80
N PHE A 26 -3.39 -12.29 -22.02
CA PHE A 26 -2.89 -12.68 -23.34
C PHE A 26 -3.21 -14.15 -23.60
N GLY A 27 -3.57 -14.46 -24.84
CA GLY A 27 -3.95 -15.79 -25.29
C GLY A 27 -5.46 -16.03 -25.21
N GLU A 28 -5.97 -16.74 -26.21
CA GLU A 28 -7.39 -16.95 -26.43
C GLU A 28 -8.08 -17.63 -25.22
N MET A 29 -7.45 -18.64 -24.65
CA MET A 29 -7.97 -19.34 -23.47
C MET A 29 -8.08 -18.41 -22.26
N ALA A 30 -7.05 -17.63 -21.96
CA ALA A 30 -7.04 -16.75 -20.79
C ALA A 30 -8.03 -15.59 -20.96
N VAL A 31 -8.12 -15.03 -22.18
CA VAL A 31 -9.16 -14.07 -22.56
C VAL A 31 -10.56 -14.65 -22.36
N SER A 32 -10.82 -15.87 -22.85
CA SER A 32 -12.11 -16.53 -22.70
C SER A 32 -12.49 -16.73 -21.22
N ILE A 33 -11.52 -17.11 -20.38
CA ILE A 33 -11.72 -17.29 -18.94
C ILE A 33 -12.16 -15.97 -18.30
N VAL A 34 -11.45 -14.87 -18.56
CA VAL A 34 -11.76 -13.57 -17.93
C VAL A 34 -13.08 -12.98 -18.42
N VAL A 35 -13.39 -13.15 -19.71
CA VAL A 35 -14.70 -12.73 -20.26
C VAL A 35 -15.84 -13.50 -19.59
N LYS A 36 -15.72 -14.83 -19.50
CA LYS A 36 -16.76 -15.68 -18.91
C LYS A 36 -16.89 -15.50 -17.41
N SER A 37 -15.79 -15.23 -16.70
CA SER A 37 -15.80 -15.08 -15.25
C SER A 37 -16.40 -13.74 -14.79
N GLY A 38 -16.46 -12.73 -15.68
CA GLY A 38 -16.93 -11.39 -15.34
C GLY A 38 -16.09 -10.71 -14.25
N SER A 39 -14.85 -11.18 -14.03
CA SER A 39 -14.02 -10.74 -12.89
C SER A 39 -13.46 -9.33 -13.06
N TYR A 40 -13.49 -8.79 -14.27
CA TYR A 40 -13.03 -7.45 -14.61
C TYR A 40 -14.04 -6.79 -15.54
N GLU A 41 -14.20 -5.48 -15.42
CA GLU A 41 -14.81 -4.68 -16.48
C GLU A 41 -13.85 -4.66 -17.67
N ILE A 42 -14.32 -5.10 -18.84
CA ILE A 42 -13.49 -5.16 -20.04
C ILE A 42 -13.39 -3.76 -20.63
N VAL A 43 -12.17 -3.21 -20.68
CA VAL A 43 -11.89 -1.93 -21.32
C VAL A 43 -11.71 -2.12 -22.82
N ARG A 44 -10.96 -3.16 -23.22
CA ARG A 44 -10.68 -3.45 -24.63
C ARG A 44 -10.30 -4.91 -24.82
N ILE A 45 -10.73 -5.49 -25.95
CA ILE A 45 -10.20 -6.74 -26.50
C ILE A 45 -9.55 -6.41 -27.84
N PHE A 46 -8.37 -6.97 -28.11
CA PHE A 46 -7.57 -6.67 -29.29
C PHE A 46 -6.66 -7.85 -29.64
N ASP A 47 -6.09 -7.82 -30.84
CA ASP A 47 -5.13 -8.83 -31.30
C ASP A 47 -3.74 -8.21 -31.41
N LEU A 48 -2.75 -8.84 -30.77
CA LEU A 48 -1.36 -8.42 -30.86
C LEU A 48 -0.63 -9.22 -31.94
N SER A 49 0.07 -8.54 -32.84
CA SER A 49 0.95 -9.20 -33.80
C SER A 49 2.17 -9.79 -33.08
N THR A 50 2.44 -11.07 -33.32
CA THR A 50 3.59 -11.80 -32.81
C THR A 50 4.33 -12.49 -33.96
N PRO A 51 5.61 -12.89 -33.80
CA PRO A 51 6.34 -13.60 -34.85
C PRO A 51 5.66 -14.88 -35.36
N GLY A 52 4.78 -15.50 -34.57
CA GLY A 52 4.05 -16.73 -34.91
C GLY A 52 2.58 -16.55 -35.29
N GLY A 53 2.10 -15.31 -35.47
CA GLY A 53 0.69 -15.02 -35.78
C GLY A 53 0.11 -13.93 -34.87
N THR A 54 -1.19 -13.98 -34.60
CA THR A 54 -1.86 -13.02 -33.72
C THR A 54 -2.17 -13.61 -32.34
N LEU A 55 -2.03 -12.79 -31.30
CA LEU A 55 -2.30 -13.16 -29.93
C LEU A 55 -3.49 -12.37 -29.40
N ARG A 56 -4.63 -13.04 -29.23
CA ARG A 56 -5.84 -12.46 -28.65
C ARG A 56 -5.54 -11.97 -27.24
N SER A 57 -5.85 -10.71 -26.96
CA SER A 57 -5.51 -10.03 -25.71
C SER A 57 -6.64 -9.16 -25.21
N LEU A 58 -6.70 -8.89 -23.91
CA LEU A 58 -7.62 -7.91 -23.32
C LEU A 58 -6.95 -7.08 -22.22
N VAL A 59 -7.51 -5.90 -22.02
CA VAL A 59 -7.27 -5.06 -20.84
C VAL A 59 -8.59 -4.98 -20.07
N GLY A 60 -8.54 -5.37 -18.80
CA GLY A 60 -9.66 -5.27 -17.87
C GLY A 60 -9.32 -4.42 -16.65
N THR A 61 -10.34 -3.85 -16.03
CA THR A 61 -10.20 -3.05 -14.81
C THR A 61 -11.10 -3.55 -13.69
N LEU A 62 -10.66 -3.31 -12.45
CA LEU A 62 -11.44 -3.60 -11.25
C LEU A 62 -11.33 -2.45 -10.26
N THR A 63 -12.47 -1.88 -9.86
CA THR A 63 -12.59 -0.95 -8.72
C THR A 63 -13.13 -1.66 -7.49
N ARG A 64 -13.12 -0.99 -6.33
CA ARG A 64 -13.71 -1.51 -5.10
C ARG A 64 -15.19 -1.83 -5.26
N GLU A 65 -15.94 -0.91 -5.89
CA GLU A 65 -17.38 -1.05 -6.12
C GLU A 65 -17.67 -2.24 -7.00
N GLN A 66 -16.91 -2.41 -8.10
CA GLN A 66 -17.02 -3.54 -9.00
C GLN A 66 -16.69 -4.86 -8.30
N ALA A 67 -15.62 -4.88 -7.50
CA ALA A 67 -15.23 -6.04 -6.72
C ALA A 67 -16.30 -6.43 -5.68
N ALA A 68 -16.95 -5.45 -5.05
CA ALA A 68 -18.03 -5.69 -4.09
C ALA A 68 -19.28 -6.27 -4.77
N THR A 69 -19.71 -5.67 -5.88
CA THR A 69 -20.88 -6.12 -6.65
C THR A 69 -20.72 -7.53 -7.19
N SER A 70 -19.53 -7.85 -7.71
CA SER A 70 -19.22 -9.18 -8.27
C SER A 70 -18.76 -10.21 -7.24
N LYS A 71 -18.68 -9.85 -5.95
CA LYS A 71 -18.08 -10.68 -4.89
C LYS A 71 -16.68 -11.19 -5.27
N ASN A 72 -15.90 -10.35 -5.94
CA ASN A 72 -14.57 -10.68 -6.42
C ASN A 72 -13.62 -10.93 -5.23
N PRO A 73 -12.82 -12.01 -5.22
CA PRO A 73 -11.87 -12.31 -4.14
C PRO A 73 -10.82 -11.20 -3.93
N LEU A 74 -10.54 -10.38 -4.95
CA LEU A 74 -9.65 -9.24 -4.84
C LEU A 74 -10.25 -8.05 -4.07
N LEU A 75 -11.51 -8.12 -3.60
CA LEU A 75 -12.13 -7.05 -2.81
C LEU A 75 -11.28 -6.66 -1.59
N VAL A 76 -10.62 -7.64 -0.95
CA VAL A 76 -9.75 -7.41 0.21
C VAL A 76 -8.55 -6.51 -0.10
N MET A 77 -8.09 -6.43 -1.36
CA MET A 77 -7.03 -5.52 -1.80
C MET A 77 -7.41 -4.04 -1.62
N PHE A 78 -8.70 -3.73 -1.63
CA PHE A 78 -9.21 -2.36 -1.50
C PHE A 78 -9.47 -1.95 -0.04
N SER A 79 -9.12 -2.81 0.92
CA SER A 79 -9.20 -2.49 2.35
C SER A 79 -8.12 -1.48 2.73
N TYR A 80 -8.55 -0.26 3.06
CA TYR A 80 -7.66 0.83 3.46
C TYR A 80 -8.21 1.57 4.68
N SER A 81 -7.38 1.68 5.72
CA SER A 81 -7.59 2.58 6.86
C SER A 81 -6.61 3.75 6.75
N PRO A 82 -7.05 5.02 6.90
CA PRO A 82 -6.12 6.15 6.93
C PRO A 82 -5.06 6.02 8.05
N PRO A 83 -3.81 6.43 7.82
CA PRO A 83 -2.77 6.45 8.86
C PRO A 83 -3.17 7.43 9.97
N ARG A 84 -3.15 6.94 11.22
CA ARG A 84 -3.49 7.70 12.42
C ARG A 84 -2.25 8.38 12.99
N LEU A 85 -1.13 7.67 13.04
CA LEU A 85 0.12 8.17 13.62
C LEU A 85 0.88 9.09 12.65
N ARG A 86 0.80 8.81 11.35
CA ARG A 86 1.44 9.62 10.30
C ARG A 86 2.94 9.83 10.55
N PHE A 87 3.66 8.72 10.74
CA PHE A 87 5.11 8.66 10.77
C PHE A 87 5.81 9.43 9.63
N THR A 88 6.99 9.97 9.88
CA THR A 88 7.83 10.53 8.81
C THR A 88 8.39 9.41 7.93
N ARG A 89 8.89 9.72 6.72
CA ARG A 89 9.53 8.71 5.85
C ARG A 89 10.67 7.96 6.54
N ALA A 90 11.46 8.66 7.34
CA ALA A 90 12.57 8.08 8.09
C ALA A 90 12.10 7.17 9.24
N GLU A 91 10.97 7.51 9.88
CA GLU A 91 10.32 6.68 10.90
C GLU A 91 9.69 5.44 10.27
N GLN A 92 8.99 5.59 9.14
CA GLN A 92 8.43 4.48 8.37
C GLN A 92 9.51 3.48 7.95
N GLN A 93 10.64 3.95 7.42
CA GLN A 93 11.74 3.08 7.01
C GLN A 93 12.31 2.28 8.18
N LEU A 94 12.48 2.92 9.35
CA LEU A 94 12.92 2.23 10.56
C LEU A 94 11.92 1.17 11.00
N LEU A 95 10.62 1.49 11.00
CA LEU A 95 9.57 0.55 11.38
C LEU A 95 9.49 -0.64 10.41
N SER A 96 9.61 -0.41 9.09
CA SER A 96 9.63 -1.48 8.09
C SER A 96 10.76 -2.49 8.35
N GLU A 97 11.97 -2.01 8.69
CA GLU A 97 13.10 -2.87 9.04
C GLU A 97 12.94 -3.53 10.42
N ALA A 98 12.34 -2.83 11.38
CA ALA A 98 12.10 -3.37 12.71
C ALA A 98 11.03 -4.48 12.71
N LEU A 99 10.06 -4.42 11.78
CA LEU A 99 9.01 -5.44 11.64
C LEU A 99 9.56 -6.84 11.33
N VAL A 100 10.71 -6.92 10.65
CA VAL A 100 11.40 -8.20 10.37
C VAL A 100 12.29 -8.68 11.52
N GLY A 101 12.22 -8.03 12.69
CA GLY A 101 12.94 -8.45 13.90
C GLY A 101 14.38 -7.96 14.01
N ALA A 102 14.75 -6.89 13.29
CA ALA A 102 16.10 -6.33 13.35
C ALA A 102 16.41 -5.71 14.73
N THR A 103 17.61 -5.97 15.26
CA THR A 103 18.17 -5.29 16.44
C THR A 103 18.54 -3.84 16.13
N ASP A 104 18.74 -2.98 17.14
CA ASP A 104 19.13 -1.58 16.90
C ASP A 104 20.46 -1.47 16.13
N ASP A 105 21.42 -2.39 16.33
CA ASP A 105 22.66 -2.48 15.54
C ASP A 105 22.40 -2.90 14.10
N THR A 106 21.50 -3.87 13.88
CA THR A 106 21.10 -4.29 12.53
C THR A 106 20.38 -3.15 11.80
N LEU A 107 19.52 -2.42 12.50
CA LEU A 107 18.85 -1.23 11.98
C LEU A 107 19.86 -0.15 11.61
N SER A 108 20.86 0.09 12.46
CA SER A 108 21.95 1.04 12.19
C SER A 108 22.67 0.70 10.89
N ALA A 109 23.07 -0.57 10.73
CA ALA A 109 23.78 -1.05 9.55
C ALA A 109 22.92 -0.97 8.27
N ARG A 110 21.68 -1.48 8.30
CA ARG A 110 20.80 -1.50 7.12
C ARG A 110 20.35 -0.12 6.66
N LEU A 111 20.11 0.78 7.60
CA LEU A 111 19.66 2.14 7.31
C LEU A 111 20.83 3.10 7.03
N GLY A 112 22.08 2.67 7.25
CA GLY A 112 23.27 3.50 7.07
C GLY A 112 23.30 4.71 8.01
N ILE A 113 22.79 4.57 9.24
CA ILE A 113 22.74 5.66 10.24
C ILE A 113 23.36 5.24 11.57
N PRO A 114 23.93 6.16 12.37
CA PRO A 114 24.48 5.82 13.68
C PRO A 114 23.44 5.24 14.64
N LEU A 115 23.88 4.38 15.57
CA LEU A 115 23.04 3.80 16.62
C LEU A 115 22.30 4.86 17.46
N THR A 116 22.94 6.01 17.70
CA THR A 116 22.33 7.16 18.38
C THR A 116 21.14 7.73 17.60
N ALA A 117 21.23 7.76 16.27
CA ALA A 117 20.14 8.19 15.40
C ALA A 117 18.97 7.17 15.38
N VAL A 118 19.27 5.86 15.45
CA VAL A 118 18.26 4.81 15.62
C VAL A 118 17.49 5.01 16.93
N LYS A 119 18.20 5.19 18.05
CA LYS A 119 17.60 5.44 19.37
C LYS A 119 16.75 6.72 19.38
N SER A 120 17.25 7.80 18.78
CA SER A 120 16.51 9.06 18.65
C SER A 120 15.23 8.91 17.81
N ARG A 121 15.27 8.17 16.70
CA ARG A 121 14.07 7.88 15.90
C ARG A 121 13.05 7.06 16.69
N TRP A 122 13.50 6.04 17.43
CA TRP A 122 12.61 5.28 18.31
C TRP A 122 11.92 6.17 19.35
N ALA A 123 12.63 7.09 20.00
CA ALA A 123 12.04 8.02 20.95
C ALA A 123 10.92 8.86 20.30
N ARG A 124 11.18 9.46 19.13
CA ARG A 124 10.16 10.23 18.38
C ARG A 124 8.93 9.40 17.99
N ILE A 125 9.14 8.14 17.59
CA ILE A 125 8.05 7.20 17.27
C ILE A 125 7.20 6.94 18.51
N GLN A 126 7.83 6.71 19.66
CA GLN A 126 7.14 6.46 20.93
C GLN A 126 6.37 7.69 21.41
N ASP A 127 6.98 8.88 21.34
CA ASP A 127 6.33 10.13 21.71
C ASP A 127 5.10 10.39 20.84
N ARG A 128 5.26 10.22 19.51
CA ARG A 128 4.17 10.35 18.54
C ARG A 128 3.04 9.36 18.82
N ALA A 129 3.37 8.09 19.06
CA ALA A 129 2.37 7.07 19.35
C ALA A 129 1.64 7.35 20.66
N SER A 130 2.37 7.72 21.71
CA SER A 130 1.79 8.01 23.04
C SER A 130 0.86 9.22 23.01
N GLY A 131 1.19 10.25 22.22
CA GLY A 131 0.35 11.44 22.07
C GLY A 131 -0.89 11.21 21.21
N ALA A 132 -0.79 10.41 20.14
CA ALA A 132 -1.89 10.22 19.20
C ALA A 132 -2.80 9.02 19.52
N LEU A 133 -2.28 7.99 20.19
CA LEU A 133 -2.95 6.73 20.52
C LEU A 133 -2.67 6.29 21.96
N PRO A 134 -3.05 7.09 22.98
CA PRO A 134 -2.79 6.75 24.38
C PRO A 134 -3.45 5.41 24.79
N GLU A 135 -4.55 5.03 24.14
CA GLU A 135 -5.24 3.76 24.38
C GLU A 135 -4.37 2.53 24.08
N LEU A 136 -3.41 2.65 23.15
CA LEU A 136 -2.49 1.57 22.79
C LEU A 136 -1.60 1.16 23.98
N PHE A 137 -1.36 2.07 24.92
CA PHE A 137 -0.43 1.89 26.04
C PHE A 137 -1.12 1.74 27.40
N ARG A 138 -2.46 1.74 27.45
CA ARG A 138 -3.23 1.74 28.71
C ARG A 138 -2.91 0.56 29.64
N HIS A 139 -2.49 -0.57 29.07
CA HIS A 139 -2.21 -1.81 29.81
C HIS A 139 -0.71 -2.07 30.03
N VAL A 140 0.16 -1.11 29.69
CA VAL A 140 1.60 -1.23 29.94
C VAL A 140 1.87 -0.82 31.39
N PRO A 141 2.30 -1.74 32.27
CA PRO A 141 2.65 -1.38 33.65
C PRO A 141 3.80 -0.37 33.64
N GLU A 142 3.78 0.59 34.56
CA GLU A 142 4.95 1.44 34.77
C GLU A 142 6.12 0.58 35.31
N ALA A 143 6.99 0.11 34.42
CA ALA A 143 8.19 -0.61 34.82
C ALA A 143 9.15 0.34 35.58
N PRO A 144 9.64 -0.01 36.78
CA PRO A 144 10.47 0.87 37.59
C PRO A 144 11.81 1.24 36.94
N HIS A 145 12.37 0.37 36.09
CA HIS A 145 13.67 0.57 35.43
C HIS A 145 13.71 -0.09 34.05
N GLY A 146 13.79 0.70 32.98
CA GLY A 146 14.21 0.27 31.63
C GLY A 146 13.27 -0.64 30.79
N GLY A 147 12.34 -1.37 31.42
CA GLY A 147 11.46 -2.34 30.72
C GLY A 147 10.37 -1.73 29.82
N ARG A 148 10.01 -0.47 30.06
CA ARG A 148 8.98 0.27 29.31
C ARG A 148 9.31 0.33 27.81
N GLY A 149 10.56 0.60 27.45
CA GLY A 149 10.97 0.81 26.06
C GLY A 149 10.79 -0.42 25.16
N VAL A 150 11.04 -1.63 25.69
CA VAL A 150 10.90 -2.88 24.91
C VAL A 150 9.42 -3.23 24.69
N GLN A 151 8.59 -3.13 25.73
CA GLN A 151 7.14 -3.38 25.62
C GLN A 151 6.47 -2.34 24.72
N THR A 152 6.80 -1.06 24.86
CA THR A 152 6.29 0.02 23.99
C THR A 152 6.66 -0.22 22.52
N ARG A 153 7.90 -0.61 22.22
CA ARG A 153 8.32 -0.96 20.84
C ARG A 153 7.51 -2.14 20.31
N HIS A 154 7.31 -3.18 21.11
CA HIS A 154 6.53 -4.35 20.72
C HIS A 154 5.09 -3.98 20.34
N LEU A 155 4.42 -3.16 21.17
CA LEU A 155 3.04 -2.72 20.91
C LEU A 155 2.93 -1.85 19.65
N ILE A 156 3.89 -0.94 19.43
CA ILE A 156 3.92 -0.12 18.22
C ILE A 156 4.10 -1.02 16.98
N LEU A 157 5.02 -1.99 17.03
CA LEU A 157 5.22 -2.91 15.92
C LEU A 157 3.98 -3.79 15.69
N GLN A 158 3.31 -4.25 16.74
CA GLN A 158 2.04 -4.98 16.60
C GLN A 158 0.96 -4.11 15.94
N TYR A 159 0.77 -2.89 16.44
CA TYR A 159 -0.18 -1.94 15.86
C TYR A 159 0.09 -1.72 14.37
N VAL A 160 1.35 -1.52 13.99
CA VAL A 160 1.73 -1.31 12.59
C VAL A 160 1.51 -2.55 11.72
N ARG A 161 1.69 -3.78 12.25
CA ARG A 161 1.34 -5.02 11.51
C ARG A 161 -0.14 -5.11 11.20
N GLU A 162 -0.98 -4.63 12.12
CA GLU A 162 -2.43 -4.60 11.96
C GLU A 162 -2.87 -3.44 11.04
N HIS A 163 -2.10 -2.34 11.03
CA HIS A 163 -2.38 -1.09 10.30
C HIS A 163 -1.25 -0.73 9.31
N PRO A 164 -1.03 -1.52 8.25
CA PRO A 164 0.09 -1.35 7.32
C PRO A 164 0.07 -0.03 6.55
N SER A 165 -1.09 0.64 6.46
CA SER A 165 -1.20 1.96 5.86
C SER A 165 -0.33 3.02 6.56
N GLU A 166 0.05 2.81 7.83
CA GLU A 166 1.00 3.65 8.56
C GLU A 166 2.41 3.66 7.93
N LEU A 167 2.78 2.60 7.19
CA LEU A 167 4.08 2.48 6.52
C LEU A 167 4.03 2.76 5.03
N THR A 168 2.84 2.84 4.44
CA THR A 168 2.70 3.15 3.02
C THR A 168 2.90 4.65 2.75
N PRO A 169 3.30 5.01 1.52
CA PRO A 169 3.32 6.40 1.10
C PRO A 169 1.96 7.08 1.26
N TYR A 170 1.85 8.02 2.20
CA TYR A 170 0.81 9.05 2.15
C TYR A 170 1.43 10.36 1.67
N GLY A 171 0.82 10.95 0.65
CA GLY A 171 1.16 12.31 0.25
C GLY A 171 0.86 13.27 1.40
N ARG A 172 1.77 14.23 1.65
CA ARG A 172 1.29 15.53 2.14
C ARG A 172 0.25 15.99 1.12
N PRO A 173 -0.93 16.51 1.52
CA PRO A 173 -1.88 17.04 0.57
C PRO A 173 -1.10 17.94 -0.40
N ARG A 174 -1.05 17.58 -1.68
CA ARG A 174 -0.54 18.50 -2.69
C ARG A 174 -1.42 19.73 -2.53
N SER A 175 -0.84 20.89 -2.20
CA SER A 175 -1.54 22.15 -2.41
C SER A 175 -2.09 22.08 -3.82
N ARG A 176 -3.41 22.24 -3.96
CA ARG A 176 -4.10 22.19 -5.25
C ARG A 176 -3.34 23.13 -6.19
N ALA A 177 -2.66 22.57 -7.19
CA ALA A 177 -2.16 23.37 -8.28
C ALA A 177 -3.39 24.00 -8.98
N PRO A 178 -3.32 25.29 -9.37
CA PRO A 178 -4.47 25.95 -9.98
C PRO A 178 -4.90 25.19 -11.23
N HIS A 179 -6.21 24.91 -11.31
CA HIS A 179 -6.84 24.31 -12.48
C HIS A 179 -6.51 25.18 -13.71
N HIS A 180 -5.65 24.69 -14.59
CA HIS A 180 -5.50 25.26 -15.92
C HIS A 180 -6.84 25.09 -16.65
N ARG A 181 -7.53 26.20 -16.92
CA ARG A 181 -8.75 26.25 -17.73
C ARG A 181 -8.46 25.56 -19.07
N ALA A 182 -9.30 24.59 -19.41
CA ALA A 182 -9.35 24.04 -20.76
C ALA A 182 -9.66 25.18 -21.75
N THR A 183 -8.76 25.38 -22.71
CA THR A 183 -9.02 26.16 -23.92
C THR A 183 -10.05 25.40 -24.76
N GLN A 184 -11.19 26.05 -25.01
CA GLN A 184 -12.19 25.57 -25.96
C GLN A 184 -11.59 25.57 -27.39
N PRO A 185 -11.93 24.59 -28.24
CA PRO A 185 -11.54 24.63 -29.64
C PRO A 185 -12.38 25.67 -30.39
N THR A 186 -11.69 26.61 -31.03
CA THR A 186 -12.24 27.60 -31.95
C THR A 186 -12.84 26.91 -33.17
N ALA A 187 -14.14 27.08 -33.39
CA ALA A 187 -14.79 26.68 -34.63
C ALA A 187 -14.28 27.57 -35.78
N GLN A 188 -13.53 26.99 -36.72
CA GLN A 188 -13.24 27.63 -37.99
C GLN A 188 -14.38 27.37 -38.98
N ARG A 189 -15.01 28.47 -39.39
CA ARG A 189 -15.79 28.59 -40.63
C ARG A 189 -14.87 28.33 -41.82
N LEU A 190 -15.34 27.53 -42.77
CA LEU A 190 -14.95 27.65 -44.17
C LEU A 190 -16.22 27.64 -45.02
N SER A 191 -16.36 28.76 -45.73
CA SER A 191 -16.98 29.02 -47.04
C SER A 191 -18.14 28.16 -47.51
#